data_AF-A0A1I8C8A7-F1
#
_entry.id   AF-A0A1I8C8A7-F1
#
_cell.length_a   1.000
_cell.length_b   1.000
_cell.length_c   1.000
_cell.angle_alpha   90.00
_cell.angle_beta   90.00
_cell.angle_gamma   90.00
#
_symmetry.space_group_name_H-M   'P 1'
#
loop_
_entity.id
_entity.type
_entity.pdbx_description
1 polymer ?
#
loop_
_entity_poly.entity_id
_entity_poly.type
_entity_poly.pdbx_seq_one_letter_code
_entity_poly.pdbx_strand_id
1 'polypeptide(L)'
;MTDASALTLIEKRCMICEERTTETHYNINCCNKCRVFFRRYVNKIDRSICLYNKNCDLTQFKKCQWCRAQRCYSSGMTDAAVKHYKQIKDDVQTKKRAEKAVIFGVGNISGRVLFKGANNSKIAIISNIPHHETFNQAISNLFYTEKKFHKFRDSTYRKISLLNVSLDELFERPCELGMLDRFNFEIKEEHTNTFTKDNIHAQHLFDSAFLALDFVKMFDMFNELNLEDKKELLHYVSPAVISIDNLYYSWRKEYSCVHFPDGHSPLAAMKAPSSLDVLLLVTTVDITKRLKPTLEEHCFIKMLTYCNANCSQALSDKAKIFLIREKEKYSHALLQHLQFLHGQVPGAVRFNEIIQFIGTMFDIGDKLRMYYKYIVAMSSKQIKEEGKIVHPLICKVI
;
A
#
# COMPACT_ATOMS: atom_id res chain seq x y z
N MET A 1 -48.43 7.56 11.29
CA MET A 1 -48.25 7.53 12.76
C MET A 1 -47.52 6.25 13.10
N THR A 2 -46.56 6.39 14.01
CA THR A 2 -45.51 5.49 14.49
C THR A 2 -45.99 4.10 14.93
N ASP A 3 -45.21 3.04 14.73
CA ASP A 3 -44.25 2.64 15.77
C ASP A 3 -43.22 1.59 15.33
N ALA A 4 -42.03 1.73 15.89
CA ALA A 4 -40.84 0.94 15.61
C ALA A 4 -40.57 -0.05 16.76
N SER A 5 -40.15 -1.27 16.38
CA SER A 5 -39.24 -2.18 17.08
C SER A 5 -39.32 -2.34 18.60
N ALA A 6 -39.63 -3.56 19.06
CA ALA A 6 -39.15 -4.07 20.34
C ALA A 6 -38.37 -5.39 20.12
N LEU A 7 -37.06 -5.28 19.91
CA LEU A 7 -36.11 -6.39 20.06
C LEU A 7 -35.87 -6.60 21.56
N THR A 8 -36.28 -7.76 22.08
CA THR A 8 -36.02 -8.21 23.45
C THR A 8 -34.51 -8.22 23.76
N LEU A 9 -34.06 -7.36 24.68
CA LEU A 9 -32.71 -7.35 25.23
C LEU A 9 -32.49 -8.61 26.10
N ILE A 10 -31.62 -9.51 25.64
CA ILE A 10 -31.15 -10.67 26.41
C ILE A 10 -30.39 -10.14 27.65
N GLU A 11 -30.90 -10.39 28.86
CA GLU A 11 -30.21 -10.08 30.13
C GLU A 11 -28.90 -10.88 30.21
N LYS A 12 -27.74 -10.22 30.08
CA LYS A 12 -26.42 -10.85 30.30
C LYS A 12 -25.93 -10.60 31.74
N ARG A 13 -25.12 -11.51 32.28
CA ARG A 13 -24.44 -11.34 33.58
C ARG A 13 -22.94 -11.16 33.41
N CYS A 14 -22.33 -10.38 34.30
CA CYS A 14 -20.89 -10.14 34.32
C CYS A 14 -20.13 -11.43 34.68
N MET A 15 -19.19 -11.86 33.84
CA MET A 15 -18.38 -13.07 34.07
C MET A 15 -17.47 -12.99 35.31
N ILE A 16 -17.24 -11.76 35.81
CA ILE A 16 -16.32 -11.50 36.92
C ILE A 16 -17.07 -11.45 38.27
N CYS A 17 -18.22 -10.80 38.33
CA CYS A 17 -18.91 -10.55 39.60
C CYS A 17 -20.42 -10.83 39.56
N GLU A 18 -20.92 -11.39 38.46
CA GLU A 18 -22.30 -11.88 38.27
C GLU A 18 -23.42 -10.82 38.40
N GLU A 19 -23.04 -9.54 38.58
CA GLU A 19 -23.94 -8.38 38.45
C GLU A 19 -24.48 -8.31 37.01
N ARG A 20 -25.74 -7.90 36.86
CA ARG A 20 -26.38 -7.69 35.55
C ARG A 20 -25.57 -6.71 34.70
N THR A 21 -25.39 -7.04 33.42
CA THR A 21 -24.70 -6.18 32.45
C THR A 21 -25.28 -6.39 31.07
N THR A 22 -25.40 -5.34 30.28
CA THR A 22 -25.72 -5.44 28.85
C THR A 22 -24.48 -5.23 27.98
N GLU A 23 -23.36 -4.84 28.60
CA GLU A 23 -22.14 -4.39 27.93
C GLU A 23 -21.05 -5.47 27.89
N THR A 24 -20.26 -5.45 26.82
CA THR A 24 -19.05 -6.27 26.63
C THR A 24 -17.82 -5.36 26.73
N HIS A 25 -16.86 -5.71 27.59
CA HIS A 25 -15.61 -4.95 27.74
C HIS A 25 -14.42 -5.92 27.73
N TYR A 26 -13.36 -5.56 27.02
CA TYR A 26 -12.18 -6.42 26.83
C TYR A 26 -12.56 -7.81 26.28
N ASN A 27 -13.49 -7.84 25.32
CA ASN A 27 -14.01 -9.03 24.64
C ASN A 27 -14.78 -10.03 25.52
N ILE A 28 -15.20 -9.64 26.73
CA ILE A 28 -16.04 -10.48 27.59
C ILE A 28 -17.23 -9.72 28.19
N ASN A 29 -18.29 -10.44 28.56
CA ASN A 29 -19.45 -9.86 29.25
C ASN A 29 -19.01 -9.36 30.64
N CYS A 30 -18.91 -8.05 30.82
CA CYS A 30 -18.31 -7.45 31.99
C CYS A 30 -19.08 -6.19 32.39
N CYS A 31 -19.32 -5.99 33.68
CA CYS A 31 -19.93 -4.74 34.15
C CYS A 31 -18.90 -3.61 34.21
N ASN A 32 -19.38 -2.36 34.15
CA ASN A 32 -18.51 -1.19 34.19
C ASN A 32 -17.60 -1.12 35.44
N LYS A 33 -18.07 -1.63 36.59
CA LYS A 33 -17.27 -1.68 37.82
C LYS A 33 -16.05 -2.60 37.66
N CYS A 34 -16.23 -3.79 37.08
CA CYS A 34 -15.15 -4.74 36.83
C CYS A 34 -14.20 -4.26 35.72
N ARG A 35 -14.72 -3.57 34.69
CA ARG A 35 -13.90 -2.89 33.67
C ARG A 35 -12.96 -1.87 34.30
N VAL A 36 -13.49 -0.95 35.10
CA VAL A 36 -12.71 0.14 35.72
C VAL A 36 -11.71 -0.44 36.74
N PHE A 37 -12.14 -1.45 37.51
CA PHE A 37 -11.26 -2.17 38.41
C PHE A 37 -10.05 -2.75 37.67
N PHE A 38 -10.27 -3.53 36.61
CA PHE A 38 -9.19 -4.20 35.89
C PHE A 38 -8.22 -3.19 35.25
N ARG A 39 -8.74 -2.11 34.65
CA ARG A 39 -7.89 -1.02 34.14
C ARG A 39 -7.02 -0.40 35.22
N ARG A 40 -7.55 -0.17 36.42
CA ARG A 40 -6.77 0.40 37.54
C ARG A 40 -5.74 -0.59 38.06
N TYR A 41 -6.08 -1.88 38.11
CA TYR A 41 -5.19 -2.94 38.57
C TYR A 41 -3.97 -3.11 37.65
N VAL A 42 -4.18 -3.15 36.33
CA VAL A 42 -3.09 -3.30 35.33
C VAL A 42 -2.09 -2.14 35.35
N ASN A 43 -2.58 -0.92 35.64
CA ASN A 43 -1.74 0.29 35.68
C ASN A 43 -1.10 0.55 37.07
N LYS A 44 -1.31 -0.33 38.04
CA LYS A 44 -0.73 -0.18 39.39
C LYS A 44 0.68 -0.77 39.39
N ILE A 45 1.66 0.02 39.87
CA ILE A 45 3.07 -0.40 39.95
C ILE A 45 3.24 -1.54 40.96
N ASP A 46 2.55 -1.44 42.10
CA ASP A 46 2.54 -2.48 43.13
C ASP A 46 1.20 -3.22 43.16
N ARG A 47 1.23 -4.51 42.77
CA ARG A 47 0.05 -5.37 42.67
C ARG A 47 -0.21 -6.02 44.04
N SER A 48 -1.42 -5.81 44.55
CA SER A 48 -1.84 -6.37 45.85
C SER A 48 -1.68 -7.89 45.91
N ILE A 49 -1.25 -8.43 47.04
CA ILE A 49 -1.21 -9.87 47.33
C ILE A 49 -2.53 -10.30 47.99
N CYS A 50 -2.94 -11.56 47.80
CA CYS A 50 -4.11 -12.11 48.48
C CYS A 50 -3.81 -12.38 49.96
N LEU A 51 -4.71 -11.96 50.86
CA LEU A 51 -4.61 -12.20 52.32
C LEU A 51 -5.44 -13.41 52.80
N TYR A 52 -6.12 -14.12 51.89
CA TYR A 52 -7.07 -15.21 52.19
C TYR A 52 -6.77 -16.46 51.34
N ASN A 53 -5.52 -16.92 51.33
CA ASN A 53 -5.08 -18.17 50.67
C ASN A 53 -5.44 -18.32 49.18
N LYS A 54 -5.57 -17.20 48.44
CA LYS A 54 -5.81 -17.18 46.99
C LYS A 54 -7.12 -17.86 46.52
N ASN A 55 -8.07 -18.11 47.42
CA ASN A 55 -9.35 -18.77 47.11
C ASN A 55 -10.56 -18.04 47.72
N CYS A 56 -10.66 -16.72 47.49
CA CYS A 56 -11.77 -15.92 48.04
C CYS A 56 -13.11 -16.27 47.36
N ASP A 57 -14.13 -16.56 48.17
CA ASP A 57 -15.52 -16.68 47.70
C ASP A 57 -16.07 -15.35 47.14
N LEU A 58 -17.24 -15.37 46.51
CA LEU A 58 -17.87 -14.18 45.90
C LEU A 58 -18.12 -13.01 46.87
N THR A 59 -18.23 -13.27 48.18
CA THR A 59 -18.44 -12.23 49.20
C THR A 59 -17.12 -11.55 49.59
N GLN A 60 -16.03 -12.31 49.68
CA GLN A 60 -14.67 -11.84 49.98
C GLN A 60 -13.94 -11.31 48.74
N PHE A 61 -14.34 -11.79 47.56
CA PHE A 61 -13.81 -11.44 46.25
C PHE A 61 -13.87 -9.94 45.93
N LYS A 62 -14.91 -9.24 46.39
CA LYS A 62 -15.04 -7.79 46.17
C LYS A 62 -13.99 -6.98 46.96
N LYS A 63 -13.48 -7.52 48.07
CA LYS A 63 -12.47 -6.89 48.95
C LYS A 63 -11.04 -7.28 48.56
N CYS A 64 -10.83 -8.48 48.01
CA CYS A 64 -9.51 -8.94 47.58
C CYS A 64 -9.18 -8.52 46.13
N GLN A 65 -8.34 -7.51 45.97
CA GLN A 65 -7.90 -7.02 44.66
C GLN A 65 -7.15 -8.10 43.84
N TRP A 66 -6.33 -8.95 44.48
CA TRP A 66 -5.61 -10.01 43.77
C TRP A 66 -6.55 -11.07 43.17
N CYS A 67 -7.43 -11.67 43.97
CA CYS A 67 -8.38 -12.69 43.48
C CYS A 67 -9.32 -12.11 42.41
N ARG A 68 -9.72 -10.85 42.56
CA ARG A 68 -10.54 -10.16 41.57
C ARG A 68 -9.83 -10.00 40.23
N ALA A 69 -8.54 -9.68 40.24
CA ALA A 69 -7.74 -9.59 39.02
C ALA A 69 -7.51 -10.97 38.38
N GLN A 70 -7.24 -12.01 39.18
CA GLN A 70 -7.06 -13.36 38.66
C GLN A 70 -8.31 -13.91 37.98
N ARG A 71 -9.50 -13.57 38.48
CA ARG A 71 -10.75 -13.91 37.78
C ARG A 71 -10.92 -13.16 36.47
N CYS A 72 -10.44 -11.91 36.37
CA CYS A 72 -10.39 -11.19 35.10
C CYS A 72 -9.46 -11.88 34.08
N TYR A 73 -8.28 -12.31 34.51
CA TYR A 73 -7.32 -13.01 33.64
C TYR A 73 -7.86 -14.37 33.18
N SER A 74 -8.37 -15.19 34.10
CA SER A 74 -8.96 -16.50 33.76
C SER A 74 -10.22 -16.40 32.90
N SER A 75 -10.94 -15.28 32.96
CA SER A 75 -12.07 -15.03 32.07
C SER A 75 -11.65 -14.52 30.68
N GLY A 76 -10.35 -14.27 30.44
CA GLY A 76 -9.81 -13.88 29.14
C GLY A 76 -9.42 -12.40 28.98
N MET A 77 -9.47 -11.59 30.05
CA MET A 77 -8.94 -10.21 29.97
C MET A 77 -7.41 -10.21 29.98
N THR A 78 -6.79 -9.32 29.20
CA THR A 78 -5.33 -9.20 29.12
C THR A 78 -4.87 -7.75 29.33
N ASP A 79 -3.62 -7.57 29.80
CA ASP A 79 -3.00 -6.25 29.97
C ASP A 79 -2.94 -5.49 28.63
N ALA A 80 -2.74 -6.21 27.52
CA ALA A 80 -2.76 -5.67 26.16
C ALA A 80 -4.13 -5.09 25.76
N ALA A 81 -5.23 -5.78 26.11
CA ALA A 81 -6.58 -5.30 25.83
C ALA A 81 -6.89 -3.97 26.55
N VAL A 82 -6.30 -3.74 27.73
CA VAL A 82 -6.44 -2.47 28.47
C VAL A 82 -5.71 -1.32 27.77
N LYS A 83 -4.52 -1.57 27.23
CA LYS A 83 -3.72 -0.58 26.49
C LYS A 83 -4.39 -0.19 25.18
N HIS A 84 -4.89 -1.17 24.43
CA HIS A 84 -5.61 -0.96 23.17
C HIS A 84 -6.92 -0.17 23.35
N TYR A 85 -7.69 -0.45 24.41
CA TYR A 85 -8.92 0.30 24.71
C TYR A 85 -8.65 1.78 25.07
N LYS A 86 -7.48 2.10 25.65
CA LYS A 86 -7.07 3.48 25.94
C LYS A 86 -6.76 4.24 24.65
N GLN A 87 -6.02 3.62 23.73
CA GLN A 87 -5.69 4.19 22.41
C GLN A 87 -6.95 4.49 21.58
N ILE A 88 -7.89 3.54 21.48
CA ILE A 88 -9.16 3.77 20.74
C ILE A 88 -9.95 4.95 21.32
N LYS A 89 -10.01 5.10 22.66
CA LYS A 89 -10.75 6.21 23.26
C LYS A 89 -10.08 7.56 23.03
N ASP A 90 -8.75 7.60 23.09
CA ASP A 90 -7.98 8.81 22.83
C ASP A 90 -8.10 9.20 21.34
N ASP A 91 -8.13 8.24 20.42
CA ASP A 91 -8.36 8.45 18.98
C ASP A 91 -9.78 8.97 18.66
N VAL A 92 -10.81 8.41 19.30
CA VAL A 92 -12.21 8.85 19.11
C VAL A 92 -12.44 10.24 19.69
N GLN A 93 -11.81 10.59 20.81
CA GLN A 93 -11.88 11.92 21.41
C GLN A 93 -11.15 12.96 20.54
N THR A 94 -10.05 12.55 19.90
CA THR A 94 -9.25 13.40 18.99
C THR A 94 -9.95 13.61 17.65
N LYS A 95 -10.60 12.58 17.08
CA LYS A 95 -11.46 12.71 15.90
C LYS A 95 -12.65 13.66 16.12
N LYS A 96 -13.33 13.59 17.27
CA LYS A 96 -14.42 14.52 17.62
C LYS A 96 -13.96 15.98 17.79
N ARG A 97 -12.69 16.21 18.16
CA ARG A 97 -12.08 17.55 18.21
C ARG A 97 -11.65 18.04 16.83
N ALA A 98 -11.15 17.15 15.97
CA ALA A 98 -10.76 17.44 14.59
C ALA A 98 -11.96 17.74 13.68
N GLU A 99 -13.07 16.99 13.80
CA GLU A 99 -14.31 17.25 13.03
C GLU A 99 -14.92 18.63 13.34
N LYS A 100 -14.77 19.12 14.57
CA LYS A 100 -15.17 20.51 14.93
C LYS A 100 -14.27 21.58 14.32
N ALA A 101 -13.03 21.25 13.98
CA ALA A 101 -12.06 22.18 13.38
C ALA A 101 -12.15 22.25 11.84
N VAL A 102 -12.73 21.24 11.18
CA VAL A 102 -12.90 21.18 9.71
C VAL A 102 -13.96 22.18 9.19
N ILE A 103 -14.87 22.65 10.04
CA ILE A 103 -15.99 23.55 9.64
C ILE A 103 -15.52 25.01 9.44
N PHE A 104 -14.36 25.41 9.99
CA PHE A 104 -13.75 26.72 9.72
C PHE A 104 -12.42 26.51 9.00
N GLY A 105 -12.48 26.47 7.68
CA GLY A 105 -11.39 26.01 6.82
C GLY A 105 -10.08 26.80 6.93
N VAL A 106 -9.02 26.17 6.43
CA VAL A 106 -7.93 26.70 5.59
C VAL A 106 -7.13 25.49 5.10
N GLY A 107 -6.71 25.53 3.83
CA GLY A 107 -6.16 24.41 3.06
C GLY A 107 -4.81 23.86 3.54
N ASN A 108 -4.57 22.61 3.15
CA ASN A 108 -3.34 21.85 3.33
C ASN A 108 -2.15 22.51 2.63
N ILE A 109 -1.08 22.75 3.39
CA ILE A 109 0.30 22.85 2.90
C ILE A 109 1.16 22.01 3.84
N SER A 110 2.02 21.16 3.25
CA SER A 110 3.01 20.27 3.85
C SER A 110 3.44 20.61 5.28
N GLY A 111 3.09 19.74 6.24
CA GLY A 111 3.87 19.49 7.48
C GLY A 111 4.41 20.67 8.29
N ARG A 112 3.91 21.90 8.10
CA ARG A 112 4.33 23.11 8.80
C ARG A 112 3.09 23.91 9.16
N VAL A 113 2.68 23.85 10.42
CA VAL A 113 1.70 24.78 10.96
C VAL A 113 2.41 26.10 11.22
N LEU A 114 2.23 27.08 10.32
CA LEU A 114 2.64 28.45 10.58
C LEU A 114 1.60 29.11 11.52
N PHE A 115 1.91 29.21 12.80
CA PHE A 115 1.22 30.19 13.65
C PHE A 115 1.87 31.56 13.42
N LYS A 116 1.09 32.52 12.90
CA LYS A 116 1.42 33.95 13.02
C LYS A 116 1.26 34.35 14.48
N GLY A 117 2.32 34.14 15.26
CA GLY A 117 2.48 34.77 16.57
C GLY A 117 2.92 36.22 16.35
N ALA A 118 2.28 37.15 17.04
CA ALA A 118 2.81 38.50 17.20
C ALA A 118 4.23 38.38 17.79
N ASN A 119 5.18 39.07 17.16
CA ASN A 119 6.61 39.20 17.50
C ASN A 119 7.54 38.34 16.61
N ASN A 120 8.22 39.05 15.69
CA ASN A 120 9.13 38.59 14.63
C ASN A 120 10.36 37.77 15.11
N SER A 121 10.15 36.60 15.69
CA SER A 121 11.21 35.62 15.89
C SER A 121 10.80 34.31 15.22
N LYS A 122 11.54 33.91 14.18
CA LYS A 122 11.36 32.66 13.44
C LYS A 122 11.79 31.48 14.31
N ILE A 123 10.90 31.14 15.23
CA ILE A 123 10.70 29.90 15.98
C ILE A 123 10.48 28.65 15.13
N ALA A 124 11.47 28.08 14.43
CA ALA A 124 11.27 26.77 13.79
C ALA A 124 11.18 25.66 14.86
N ILE A 125 9.98 25.41 15.37
CA ILE A 125 9.72 24.24 16.21
C ILE A 125 9.56 23.04 15.26
N ILE A 126 10.59 22.19 15.18
CA ILE A 126 10.47 20.85 14.65
C ILE A 126 9.56 20.10 15.63
N SER A 127 8.27 20.00 15.30
CA SER A 127 7.39 19.08 16.01
C SER A 127 7.90 17.67 15.71
N ASN A 128 8.49 17.01 16.71
CA ASN A 128 8.77 15.59 16.67
C ASN A 128 7.44 14.83 16.53
N ILE A 129 7.00 14.62 15.30
CA ILE A 129 5.94 13.67 14.98
C ILE A 129 6.49 12.28 15.32
N PRO A 130 5.83 11.48 16.15
CA PRO A 130 6.30 10.14 16.47
C PRO A 130 6.51 9.33 15.18
N HIS A 131 7.69 8.72 15.00
CA HIS A 131 8.06 7.91 13.82
C HIS A 131 7.01 6.85 13.42
N HIS A 132 6.19 6.39 14.38
CA HIS A 132 5.11 5.43 14.15
C HIS A 132 3.92 6.01 13.37
N GLU A 133 3.66 7.32 13.46
CA GLU A 133 2.55 7.99 12.80
C GLU A 133 2.86 8.27 11.31
N THR A 134 4.10 8.70 11.02
CA THR A 134 4.62 8.83 9.64
C THR A 134 4.74 7.48 8.93
N PHE A 135 5.12 6.41 9.65
CA PHE A 135 5.12 5.02 9.15
C PHE A 135 3.73 4.56 8.71
N ASN A 136 2.73 4.69 9.59
CA ASN A 136 1.36 4.26 9.28
C ASN A 136 0.74 5.08 8.15
N GLN A 137 1.08 6.36 8.03
CA GLN A 137 0.59 7.20 6.95
C GLN A 137 1.23 6.83 5.60
N ALA A 138 2.54 6.56 5.56
CA ALA A 138 3.23 6.12 4.34
C ALA A 138 2.66 4.79 3.81
N ILE A 139 2.46 3.82 4.71
CA ILE A 139 1.82 2.54 4.37
C ILE A 139 0.38 2.78 3.90
N SER A 140 -0.43 3.52 4.65
CA SER A 140 -1.83 3.76 4.28
C SER A 140 -1.97 4.38 2.90
N ASN A 141 -1.10 5.35 2.56
CA ASN A 141 -1.09 5.98 1.25
C ASN A 141 -0.68 5.00 0.15
N LEU A 142 0.38 4.22 0.35
CA LEU A 142 0.80 3.18 -0.60
C LEU A 142 -0.33 2.19 -0.87
N PHE A 143 -0.97 1.69 0.18
CA PHE A 143 -2.11 0.77 0.11
C PHE A 143 -3.30 1.33 -0.64
N TYR A 144 -3.66 2.58 -0.33
CA TYR A 144 -4.77 3.25 -0.98
C TYR A 144 -4.51 3.44 -2.47
N THR A 145 -3.30 3.88 -2.84
CA THR A 145 -2.88 4.02 -4.23
C THR A 145 -2.86 2.67 -4.96
N GLU A 146 -2.34 1.62 -4.33
CA GLU A 146 -2.30 0.27 -4.95
C GLU A 146 -3.70 -0.31 -5.17
N LYS A 147 -4.64 -0.11 -4.23
CA LYS A 147 -6.04 -0.52 -4.43
C LYS A 147 -6.70 0.21 -5.60
N LYS A 148 -6.41 1.50 -5.79
CA LYS A 148 -6.88 2.26 -6.95
C LYS A 148 -6.26 1.75 -8.24
N PHE A 149 -4.96 1.51 -8.23
CA PHE A 149 -4.23 0.93 -9.35
C PHE A 149 -4.84 -0.40 -9.78
N HIS A 150 -5.12 -1.33 -8.85
CA HIS A 150 -5.79 -2.59 -9.18
C HIS A 150 -7.17 -2.40 -9.77
N LYS A 151 -8.02 -1.55 -9.19
CA LYS A 151 -9.36 -1.27 -9.74
C LYS A 151 -9.28 -0.74 -11.17
N PHE A 152 -8.33 0.12 -11.44
CA PHE A 152 -8.14 0.71 -12.76
C PHE A 152 -7.55 -0.29 -13.75
N ARG A 153 -6.58 -1.09 -13.32
CA ARG A 153 -5.95 -2.11 -14.15
C ARG A 153 -6.89 -3.27 -14.48
N ASP A 154 -7.69 -3.71 -13.52
CA ASP A 154 -8.70 -4.75 -13.71
C ASP A 154 -9.92 -4.22 -14.47
N SER A 155 -10.06 -2.91 -14.58
CA SER A 155 -11.02 -2.34 -15.52
C SER A 155 -10.52 -2.56 -16.95
N THR A 156 -11.44 -2.79 -17.87
CA THR A 156 -11.18 -2.82 -19.33
C THR A 156 -10.76 -1.46 -19.89
N TYR A 157 -10.19 -0.59 -19.06
CA TYR A 157 -9.73 0.74 -19.42
C TYR A 157 -8.73 0.64 -20.57
N ARG A 158 -9.18 1.13 -21.73
CA ARG A 158 -8.40 1.22 -22.96
C ARG A 158 -8.62 2.61 -23.53
N LYS A 159 -7.71 3.56 -23.27
CA LYS A 159 -7.78 4.87 -23.91
C LYS A 159 -6.95 4.89 -25.18
N ILE A 160 -7.56 4.39 -26.25
CA ILE A 160 -7.06 4.54 -27.63
C ILE A 160 -6.76 6.03 -27.94
N SER A 161 -7.52 6.96 -27.34
CA SER A 161 -7.31 8.41 -27.50
C SER A 161 -5.95 8.91 -26.99
N LEU A 162 -5.28 8.19 -26.09
CA LEU A 162 -3.95 8.56 -25.61
C LEU A 162 -2.82 8.14 -26.55
N LEU A 163 -3.10 7.32 -27.57
CA LEU A 163 -2.10 6.85 -28.54
C LEU A 163 -1.60 7.94 -29.50
N ASN A 164 -2.24 9.12 -29.51
CA ASN A 164 -1.82 10.25 -30.35
C ASN A 164 -1.25 11.41 -29.52
N VAL A 165 -1.07 11.21 -28.21
CA VAL A 165 -0.64 12.25 -27.28
C VAL A 165 0.89 12.27 -27.22
N SER A 166 1.47 13.47 -27.19
CA SER A 166 2.93 13.62 -27.09
C SER A 166 3.46 13.12 -25.74
N LEU A 167 4.73 12.73 -25.70
CA LEU A 167 5.36 12.29 -24.45
C LEU A 167 5.31 13.38 -23.37
N ASP A 168 5.59 14.63 -23.71
CA ASP A 168 5.60 15.74 -22.75
C ASP A 168 4.20 15.99 -22.18
N GLU A 169 3.18 15.98 -23.04
CA GLU A 169 1.79 16.11 -22.63
C GLU A 169 1.36 14.96 -21.70
N LEU A 170 1.80 13.72 -21.97
CA LEU A 170 1.53 12.59 -21.06
C LEU A 170 2.15 12.81 -19.68
N PHE A 171 3.33 13.39 -19.57
CA PHE A 171 3.98 13.65 -18.28
C PHE A 171 3.33 14.82 -17.53
N GLU A 172 2.90 15.86 -18.22
CA GLU A 172 2.32 17.07 -17.62
C GLU A 172 0.83 16.93 -17.29
N ARG A 173 0.12 16.02 -17.98
CA ARG A 173 -1.31 15.76 -17.73
C ARG A 173 -1.58 15.38 -16.26
N PRO A 174 -2.72 15.82 -15.68
CA PRO A 174 -3.16 15.39 -14.36
C PRO A 174 -3.26 13.87 -14.23
N CYS A 175 -2.96 13.36 -13.03
CA CYS A 175 -3.01 11.93 -12.73
C CYS A 175 -4.44 11.39 -12.78
N GLU A 176 -4.70 10.37 -13.60
CA GLU A 176 -6.05 9.81 -13.75
C GLU A 176 -6.44 8.90 -12.58
N LEU A 177 -5.50 8.10 -12.07
CA LEU A 177 -5.66 7.33 -10.83
C LEU A 177 -6.08 8.23 -9.66
N GLY A 178 -5.56 9.46 -9.62
CA GLY A 178 -5.91 10.47 -8.62
C GLY A 178 -7.36 10.97 -8.75
N MET A 179 -7.91 10.96 -9.96
CA MET A 179 -9.26 11.43 -10.27
C MET A 179 -10.33 10.35 -10.17
N LEU A 180 -9.97 9.08 -9.94
CA LEU A 180 -10.90 7.95 -9.88
C LEU A 180 -12.09 8.14 -8.94
N ASP A 181 -11.93 8.82 -7.79
CA ASP A 181 -13.05 9.01 -6.86
C ASP A 181 -14.08 10.03 -7.36
N ARG A 182 -13.73 10.85 -8.37
CA ARG A 182 -14.62 11.85 -8.97
C ARG A 182 -15.50 11.27 -10.06
N PHE A 183 -15.07 10.16 -10.65
CA PHE A 183 -15.79 9.47 -11.71
C PHE A 183 -16.36 8.19 -11.12
N ASN A 184 -17.69 8.07 -11.04
CA ASN A 184 -18.36 6.79 -10.83
C ASN A 184 -18.06 5.92 -12.07
N PHE A 185 -16.86 5.34 -12.13
CA PHE A 185 -16.43 4.51 -13.24
C PHE A 185 -17.33 3.27 -13.29
N GLU A 186 -18.38 3.34 -14.10
CA GLU A 186 -18.96 2.14 -14.69
C GLU A 186 -17.90 1.60 -15.64
N ILE A 187 -17.18 0.58 -15.17
CA ILE A 187 -16.25 -0.19 -15.98
C ILE A 187 -17.07 -0.87 -17.08
N LYS A 188 -17.09 -0.29 -18.27
CA LYS A 188 -17.72 -0.91 -19.44
C LYS A 188 -16.70 -1.82 -20.09
N GLU A 189 -17.01 -3.11 -20.13
CA GLU A 189 -16.29 -4.10 -20.93
C GLU A 189 -16.48 -3.79 -22.42
N GLU A 190 -15.67 -2.88 -22.97
CA GLU A 190 -15.55 -2.77 -24.42
C GLU A 190 -14.56 -3.82 -24.92
N HIS A 191 -15.09 -5.03 -25.16
CA HIS A 191 -14.42 -6.03 -26.00
C HIS A 191 -14.36 -5.49 -27.44
N THR A 192 -13.36 -4.65 -27.71
CA THR A 192 -13.06 -4.21 -29.07
C THR A 192 -12.41 -5.37 -29.81
N ASN A 193 -13.23 -6.13 -30.53
CA ASN A 193 -12.86 -7.21 -31.47
C ASN A 193 -12.06 -6.70 -32.71
N THR A 194 -11.47 -5.51 -32.66
CA THR A 194 -10.91 -4.81 -33.81
C THR A 194 -9.39 -4.92 -33.96
N PHE A 195 -8.70 -5.61 -33.05
CA PHE A 195 -7.24 -5.71 -33.07
C PHE A 195 -6.77 -7.10 -33.52
N THR A 196 -5.83 -7.12 -34.48
CA THR A 196 -5.06 -8.33 -34.80
C THR A 196 -4.20 -8.72 -33.58
N LYS A 197 -3.86 -10.01 -33.43
CA LYS A 197 -3.08 -10.53 -32.28
C LYS A 197 -1.82 -9.71 -31.98
N ASP A 198 -1.14 -9.21 -33.01
CA ASP A 198 0.09 -8.41 -32.88
C ASP A 198 -0.15 -7.00 -32.31
N ASN A 199 -1.36 -6.44 -32.50
CA ASN A 199 -1.69 -5.09 -32.06
C ASN A 199 -2.16 -5.06 -30.58
N ILE A 200 -2.75 -6.16 -30.11
CA ILE A 200 -3.22 -6.30 -28.71
C ILE A 200 -2.05 -6.25 -27.72
N HIS A 201 -0.94 -6.94 -28.03
CA HIS A 201 0.23 -6.94 -27.18
C HIS A 201 0.87 -5.55 -27.05
N ALA A 202 1.01 -4.82 -28.16
CA ALA A 202 1.52 -3.44 -28.16
C ALA A 202 0.63 -2.50 -27.33
N GLN A 203 -0.68 -2.70 -27.39
CA GLN A 203 -1.63 -1.95 -26.58
C GLN A 203 -1.46 -2.22 -25.08
N HIS A 204 -1.35 -3.49 -24.66
CA HIS A 204 -1.15 -3.81 -23.25
C HIS A 204 0.14 -3.24 -22.68
N LEU A 205 1.18 -3.14 -23.50
CA LEU A 205 2.43 -2.49 -23.11
C LEU A 205 2.27 -1.00 -22.95
N PHE A 206 1.55 -0.34 -23.86
CA PHE A 206 1.18 1.05 -23.71
C PHE A 206 0.39 1.28 -22.42
N ASP A 207 -0.65 0.48 -22.18
CA ASP A 207 -1.49 0.57 -20.99
C ASP A 207 -0.64 0.38 -19.73
N SER A 208 0.23 -0.63 -19.71
CA SER A 208 1.15 -0.88 -18.57
C SER A 208 2.12 0.28 -18.34
N ALA A 209 2.69 0.85 -19.41
CA ALA A 209 3.58 2.02 -19.34
C ALA A 209 2.85 3.26 -18.83
N PHE A 210 1.62 3.49 -19.30
CA PHE A 210 0.77 4.57 -18.85
C PHE A 210 0.44 4.43 -17.36
N LEU A 211 0.04 3.22 -16.92
CA LEU A 211 -0.24 2.94 -15.52
C LEU A 211 0.98 3.13 -14.63
N ALA A 212 2.18 2.75 -15.09
CA ALA A 212 3.42 2.97 -14.35
C ALA A 212 3.73 4.47 -14.20
N LEU A 213 3.50 5.28 -15.22
CA LEU A 213 3.61 6.75 -15.13
C LEU A 213 2.55 7.32 -14.18
N ASP A 214 1.31 6.90 -14.33
CA ASP A 214 0.20 7.48 -13.58
C ASP A 214 0.24 7.10 -12.10
N PHE A 215 0.69 5.87 -11.78
CA PHE A 215 0.92 5.44 -10.41
C PHE A 215 1.94 6.33 -9.71
N VAL A 216 3.08 6.61 -10.34
CA VAL A 216 4.15 7.37 -9.67
C VAL A 216 3.78 8.84 -9.48
N LYS A 217 2.91 9.40 -10.34
CA LYS A 217 2.34 10.76 -10.19
C LYS A 217 1.50 10.93 -8.92
N MET A 218 1.06 9.85 -8.29
CA MET A 218 0.35 9.91 -7.00
C MET A 218 1.28 10.29 -5.83
N PHE A 219 2.59 10.35 -6.05
CA PHE A 219 3.57 10.58 -5.00
C PHE A 219 4.36 11.87 -5.23
N ASP A 220 4.52 12.66 -4.16
CA ASP A 220 5.32 13.91 -4.17
C ASP A 220 6.76 13.66 -4.62
N MET A 221 7.28 12.46 -4.35
CA MET A 221 8.59 11.98 -4.79
C MET A 221 8.83 12.27 -6.28
N PHE A 222 7.82 12.02 -7.12
CA PHE A 222 7.93 12.22 -8.55
C PHE A 222 7.54 13.64 -8.96
N ASN A 223 6.51 14.21 -8.32
CA ASN A 223 5.97 15.52 -8.69
C ASN A 223 6.97 16.66 -8.46
N GLU A 224 7.86 16.55 -7.47
CA GLU A 224 8.91 17.53 -7.19
C GLU A 224 10.09 17.51 -8.19
N LEU A 225 10.18 16.49 -9.04
CA LEU A 225 11.21 16.39 -10.08
C LEU A 225 10.87 17.30 -11.28
N ASN A 226 11.91 17.83 -11.94
CA ASN A 226 11.72 18.49 -13.23
C ASN A 226 11.38 17.46 -14.32
N LEU A 227 10.90 17.93 -15.48
CA LEU A 227 10.41 17.06 -16.54
C LEU A 227 11.48 16.09 -17.08
N GLU A 228 12.74 16.54 -17.21
CA GLU A 228 13.82 15.71 -17.72
C GLU A 228 14.22 14.62 -16.71
N ASP A 229 14.32 14.95 -15.42
CA ASP A 229 14.55 13.97 -14.35
C ASP A 229 13.39 12.96 -14.26
N LYS A 230 12.14 13.40 -14.46
CA LYS A 230 10.97 12.49 -14.52
C LYS A 230 11.09 11.48 -15.66
N LYS A 231 11.42 11.96 -16.87
CA LYS A 231 11.59 11.13 -18.07
C LYS A 231 12.76 10.15 -17.90
N GLU A 232 13.87 10.61 -17.33
CA GLU A 232 15.06 9.80 -17.13
C GLU A 232 14.84 8.72 -16.06
N LEU A 233 14.20 9.08 -14.94
CA LEU A 233 13.83 8.13 -13.91
C LEU A 233 12.92 7.03 -14.50
N LEU A 234 11.83 7.42 -15.17
CA LEU A 234 10.90 6.44 -15.75
C LEU A 234 11.54 5.59 -16.83
N HIS A 235 12.39 6.16 -17.68
CA HIS A 235 13.11 5.37 -18.70
C HIS A 235 13.85 4.17 -18.09
N TYR A 236 14.40 4.34 -16.89
CA TYR A 236 15.14 3.28 -16.24
C TYR A 236 14.26 2.35 -15.39
N VAL A 237 13.37 2.89 -14.56
CA VAL A 237 12.67 2.08 -13.53
C VAL A 237 11.43 1.37 -14.05
N SER A 238 10.79 1.91 -15.08
CA SER A 238 9.47 1.42 -15.48
C SER A 238 9.45 0.03 -16.13
N PRO A 239 10.47 -0.46 -16.87
CA PRO A 239 10.45 -1.86 -17.33
C PRO A 239 10.42 -2.85 -16.16
N ALA A 240 11.13 -2.54 -15.08
CA ALA A 240 11.12 -3.35 -13.86
C ALA A 240 9.76 -3.26 -13.15
N VAL A 241 9.19 -2.06 -13.01
CA VAL A 241 7.86 -1.89 -12.38
C VAL A 241 6.75 -2.58 -13.18
N ILE A 242 6.72 -2.41 -14.50
CA ILE A 242 5.76 -3.08 -15.39
C ILE A 242 5.87 -4.60 -15.26
N SER A 243 7.09 -5.11 -15.20
CA SER A 243 7.33 -6.54 -14.94
C SER A 243 6.77 -6.95 -13.59
N ILE A 244 7.12 -6.25 -12.50
CA ILE A 244 6.61 -6.51 -11.15
C ILE A 244 5.08 -6.54 -11.11
N ASP A 245 4.43 -5.59 -11.77
CA ASP A 245 2.98 -5.49 -11.85
C ASP A 245 2.37 -6.68 -12.61
N ASN A 246 2.89 -7.02 -13.79
CA ASN A 246 2.43 -8.17 -14.59
C ASN A 246 2.61 -9.50 -13.86
N LEU A 247 3.74 -9.67 -13.19
CA LEU A 247 4.05 -10.88 -12.43
C LEU A 247 3.18 -11.03 -11.19
N TYR A 248 2.99 -9.94 -10.43
CA TYR A 248 2.13 -9.96 -9.25
C TYR A 248 0.69 -10.30 -9.61
N TYR A 249 0.14 -9.67 -10.66
CA TYR A 249 -1.20 -9.99 -11.17
C TYR A 249 -1.31 -11.47 -11.57
N SER A 250 -0.36 -11.94 -12.40
CA SER A 250 -0.38 -13.30 -12.94
C SER A 250 -0.29 -14.35 -11.84
N TRP A 251 0.59 -14.13 -10.85
CA TRP A 251 0.70 -14.98 -9.67
C TRP A 251 -0.56 -14.99 -8.82
N ARG A 252 -1.16 -13.81 -8.54
CA ARG A 252 -2.38 -13.68 -7.74
C ARG A 252 -3.60 -14.36 -8.37
N LYS A 253 -3.62 -14.45 -9.70
CA LYS A 253 -4.65 -15.16 -10.48
C LYS A 253 -4.27 -16.63 -10.78
N GLU A 254 -3.18 -17.11 -10.19
CA GLU A 254 -2.68 -18.49 -10.33
C GLU A 254 -2.30 -18.90 -11.76
N TYR A 255 -1.99 -17.93 -12.62
CA TYR A 255 -1.50 -18.22 -13.97
C TYR A 255 -0.08 -18.83 -13.95
N SER A 256 0.20 -19.68 -14.94
CA SER A 256 1.52 -20.30 -15.15
C SER A 256 2.52 -19.40 -15.87
N CYS A 257 2.03 -18.38 -16.57
CA CYS A 257 2.81 -17.40 -17.31
C CYS A 257 2.16 -16.02 -17.22
N VAL A 258 2.82 -14.99 -17.76
CA VAL A 258 2.32 -13.62 -17.79
C VAL A 258 0.97 -13.54 -18.52
N HIS A 259 -0.01 -12.95 -17.83
CA HIS A 259 -1.33 -12.63 -18.35
C HIS A 259 -1.68 -11.17 -18.05
N PHE A 260 -2.43 -10.57 -18.95
CA PHE A 260 -3.04 -9.26 -18.77
C PHE A 260 -4.45 -9.38 -18.17
N PRO A 261 -5.04 -8.26 -17.69
CA PRO A 261 -6.33 -8.25 -17.03
C PRO A 261 -7.51 -8.83 -17.82
N ASP A 262 -7.45 -8.78 -19.15
CA ASP A 262 -8.45 -9.35 -20.06
C ASP A 262 -8.22 -10.84 -20.39
N GLY A 263 -7.25 -11.48 -19.72
CA GLY A 263 -6.88 -12.87 -19.94
C GLY A 263 -5.94 -13.07 -21.13
N HIS A 264 -5.54 -12.02 -21.86
CA HIS A 264 -4.56 -12.16 -22.93
C HIS A 264 -3.20 -12.61 -22.35
N SER A 265 -2.60 -13.63 -22.97
CA SER A 265 -1.21 -14.03 -22.70
C SER A 265 -0.39 -13.90 -23.98
N PRO A 266 0.75 -13.17 -23.96
CA PRO A 266 1.65 -13.11 -25.11
C PRO A 266 2.13 -14.48 -25.56
N LEU A 267 2.36 -15.38 -24.59
CA LEU A 267 2.87 -16.73 -24.86
C LEU A 267 1.90 -17.54 -25.72
N ALA A 268 0.59 -17.39 -25.49
CA ALA A 268 -0.45 -18.09 -26.26
C ALA A 268 -0.54 -17.62 -27.73
N ALA A 269 -0.01 -16.44 -28.05
CA ALA A 269 0.07 -15.94 -29.41
C ALA A 269 1.34 -16.42 -30.16
N MET A 270 2.35 -16.93 -29.44
CA MET A 270 3.64 -17.34 -30.00
C MET A 270 3.57 -18.75 -30.58
N LYS A 271 4.06 -18.94 -31.82
CA LYS A 271 4.18 -20.26 -32.45
C LYS A 271 5.38 -21.06 -31.92
N ALA A 272 6.49 -20.38 -31.64
CA ALA A 272 7.74 -20.97 -31.18
C ALA A 272 8.46 -19.96 -30.26
N PRO A 273 8.23 -20.00 -28.93
CA PRO A 273 8.86 -19.07 -27.99
C PRO A 273 10.37 -19.34 -27.87
N SER A 274 11.16 -18.28 -27.90
CA SER A 274 12.60 -18.34 -27.65
C SER A 274 12.91 -18.52 -26.16
N SER A 275 14.17 -18.81 -25.82
CA SER A 275 14.62 -18.85 -24.42
C SER A 275 14.39 -17.52 -23.68
N LEU A 276 14.44 -16.39 -24.40
CA LEU A 276 14.16 -15.08 -23.84
C LEU A 276 12.66 -14.88 -23.56
N ASP A 277 11.79 -15.38 -24.44
CA ASP A 277 10.34 -15.35 -24.23
C ASP A 277 9.95 -16.19 -23.00
N VAL A 278 10.50 -17.39 -22.90
CA VAL A 278 10.29 -18.27 -21.73
C VAL A 278 10.80 -17.61 -20.46
N LEU A 279 11.97 -16.96 -20.50
CA LEU A 279 12.51 -16.23 -19.36
C LEU A 279 11.55 -15.12 -18.92
N LEU A 280 11.13 -14.24 -19.83
CA LEU A 280 10.33 -13.05 -19.53
C LEU A 280 8.88 -13.37 -19.17
N LEU A 281 8.28 -14.40 -19.77
CA LEU A 281 6.86 -14.70 -19.64
C LEU A 281 6.55 -15.86 -18.68
N VAL A 282 7.50 -16.77 -18.42
CA VAL A 282 7.25 -17.98 -17.60
C VAL A 282 8.16 -17.99 -16.37
N THR A 283 9.48 -18.00 -16.57
CA THR A 283 10.45 -18.15 -15.48
C THR A 283 10.33 -17.03 -14.44
N THR A 284 10.04 -15.82 -14.88
CA THR A 284 9.76 -14.66 -14.01
C THR A 284 8.55 -14.87 -13.09
N VAL A 285 7.48 -15.51 -13.57
CA VAL A 285 6.30 -15.83 -12.76
C VAL A 285 6.66 -16.82 -11.66
N ASP A 286 7.52 -17.79 -11.96
CA ASP A 286 8.01 -18.74 -10.96
C ASP A 286 8.90 -18.08 -9.89
N ILE A 287 9.67 -17.05 -10.26
CA ILE A 287 10.43 -16.24 -9.28
C ILE A 287 9.46 -15.57 -8.30
N THR A 288 8.39 -14.93 -8.79
CA THR A 288 7.37 -14.29 -7.94
C THR A 288 6.60 -15.31 -7.11
N LYS A 289 6.27 -16.49 -7.65
CA LYS A 289 5.65 -17.60 -6.93
C LYS A 289 6.49 -18.14 -5.79
N ARG A 290 7.83 -18.12 -5.91
CA ARG A 290 8.74 -18.49 -4.82
C ARG A 290 8.77 -17.43 -3.73
N LEU A 291 8.78 -16.14 -4.11
CA LEU A 291 8.77 -15.03 -3.15
C LEU A 291 7.46 -14.96 -2.36
N LYS A 292 6.32 -15.19 -3.02
CA LYS A 292 4.96 -15.07 -2.44
C LYS A 292 4.71 -13.72 -1.74
N PRO A 293 4.90 -12.58 -2.43
CA PRO A 293 4.82 -11.27 -1.78
C PRO A 293 3.40 -10.99 -1.28
N THR A 294 3.24 -10.51 -0.04
CA THR A 294 1.93 -9.97 0.40
C THR A 294 1.59 -8.68 -0.35
N LEU A 295 0.37 -8.17 -0.18
CA LEU A 295 0.00 -6.87 -0.77
C LEU A 295 0.86 -5.73 -0.20
N GLU A 296 1.14 -5.79 1.11
CA GLU A 296 2.05 -4.87 1.81
C GLU A 296 3.44 -4.88 1.15
N GLU A 297 4.00 -6.07 1.00
CA GLU A 297 5.34 -6.25 0.41
C GLU A 297 5.37 -5.79 -1.04
N HIS A 298 4.33 -6.07 -1.83
CA HIS A 298 4.21 -5.62 -3.22
C HIS A 298 4.22 -4.09 -3.35
N CYS A 299 3.45 -3.39 -2.51
CA CYS A 299 3.46 -1.93 -2.45
C CYS A 299 4.88 -1.36 -2.21
N PHE A 300 5.60 -1.94 -1.25
CA PHE A 300 6.97 -1.53 -0.93
C PHE A 300 7.95 -1.88 -2.05
N ILE A 301 7.84 -3.06 -2.66
CA ILE A 301 8.64 -3.47 -3.82
C ILE A 301 8.52 -2.45 -4.94
N LYS A 302 7.29 -2.07 -5.31
CA LYS A 302 7.05 -1.05 -6.34
C LYS A 302 7.66 0.29 -5.95
N MET A 303 7.36 0.80 -4.76
CA MET A 303 7.85 2.10 -4.32
C MET A 303 9.38 2.16 -4.26
N LEU A 304 10.03 1.13 -3.71
CA LEU A 304 11.49 1.04 -3.66
C LEU A 304 12.13 0.94 -5.05
N THR A 305 11.44 0.31 -6.01
CA THR A 305 11.87 0.28 -7.41
C THR A 305 11.84 1.69 -8.03
N TYR A 306 10.81 2.49 -7.75
CA TYR A 306 10.74 3.89 -8.18
C TYR A 306 11.77 4.80 -7.50
N CYS A 307 12.17 4.53 -6.26
CA CYS A 307 13.17 5.34 -5.54
C CYS A 307 14.62 5.05 -5.98
N ASN A 308 14.86 4.52 -7.18
CA ASN A 308 16.20 4.21 -7.63
C ASN A 308 16.94 5.45 -8.13
N ALA A 309 17.81 6.00 -7.29
CA ALA A 309 18.66 7.16 -7.60
C ALA A 309 19.88 6.84 -8.48
N ASN A 310 20.27 5.57 -8.59
CA ASN A 310 21.47 5.14 -9.32
C ASN A 310 21.16 4.72 -10.76
N CYS A 311 20.02 5.17 -11.29
CA CYS A 311 19.52 4.76 -12.59
C CYS A 311 20.28 5.37 -13.77
N SER A 312 20.79 6.59 -13.63
CA SER A 312 21.44 7.30 -14.73
C SER A 312 22.38 8.40 -14.24
N GLN A 313 23.45 8.61 -15.01
CA GLN A 313 24.31 9.78 -14.83
C GLN A 313 23.59 11.09 -15.19
N ALA A 314 22.56 11.03 -16.04
CA ALA A 314 21.81 12.18 -16.51
C ALA A 314 20.84 12.76 -15.47
N LEU A 315 20.53 12.02 -14.39
CA LEU A 315 19.75 12.58 -13.28
C LEU A 315 20.50 13.71 -12.59
N SER A 316 19.78 14.79 -12.27
CA SER A 316 20.32 15.90 -11.49
C SER A 316 20.70 15.46 -10.06
N ASP A 317 21.69 16.13 -9.47
CA ASP A 317 22.10 15.83 -8.09
C ASP A 317 20.96 16.08 -7.09
N LYS A 318 20.12 17.08 -7.35
CA LYS A 318 18.92 17.35 -6.57
C LYS A 318 17.96 16.16 -6.62
N ALA A 319 17.71 15.59 -7.80
CA ALA A 319 16.87 14.40 -7.97
C ALA A 319 17.47 13.19 -7.24
N LYS A 320 18.78 12.95 -7.38
CA LYS A 320 19.48 11.85 -6.70
C LYS A 320 19.33 11.93 -5.18
N ILE A 321 19.61 13.10 -4.59
CA ILE A 321 19.47 13.32 -3.14
C ILE A 321 18.04 13.03 -2.68
N PHE A 322 17.06 13.50 -3.44
CA PHE A 322 15.65 13.33 -3.11
C PHE A 322 15.21 11.86 -3.19
N LEU A 323 15.60 11.15 -4.25
CA LEU A 323 15.32 9.73 -4.44
C LEU A 323 15.97 8.86 -3.36
N ILE A 324 17.22 9.16 -2.97
CA ILE A 324 17.92 8.47 -1.86
C ILE A 324 17.14 8.62 -0.56
N ARG A 325 16.71 9.85 -0.24
CA ARG A 325 15.94 10.12 0.98
C ARG A 325 14.62 9.35 1.03
N GLU A 326 13.88 9.29 -0.07
CA GLU A 326 12.65 8.50 -0.13
C GLU A 326 12.95 6.99 -0.08
N LYS A 327 14.04 6.52 -0.71
CA LYS A 327 14.49 5.13 -0.61
C LYS A 327 14.79 4.72 0.82
N GLU A 328 15.50 5.54 1.58
CA GLU A 328 15.81 5.30 2.99
C GLU A 328 14.54 5.20 3.84
N LYS A 329 13.62 6.16 3.65
CA LYS A 329 12.31 6.18 4.34
C LYS A 329 11.51 4.90 4.09
N TYR A 330 11.34 4.48 2.84
CA TYR A 330 10.57 3.28 2.53
C TYR A 330 11.32 1.99 2.90
N SER A 331 12.66 1.97 2.83
CA SER A 331 13.46 0.81 3.26
C SER A 331 13.35 0.61 4.77
N HIS A 332 13.43 1.68 5.54
CA HIS A 332 13.25 1.65 6.98
C HIS A 332 11.84 1.18 7.36
N ALA A 333 10.81 1.71 6.68
CA ALA A 333 9.43 1.28 6.90
C ALA A 333 9.24 -0.21 6.59
N LEU A 334 9.71 -0.69 5.44
CA LEU A 334 9.61 -2.12 5.11
C LEU A 334 10.32 -3.00 6.14
N LEU A 335 11.56 -2.66 6.53
CA LEU A 335 12.30 -3.44 7.52
C LEU A 335 11.57 -3.50 8.86
N GLN A 336 11.09 -2.36 9.38
CA GLN A 336 10.33 -2.31 10.63
C GLN A 336 9.05 -3.14 10.55
N HIS A 337 8.32 -3.05 9.44
CA HIS A 337 7.10 -3.81 9.21
C HIS A 337 7.37 -5.33 9.26
N LEU A 338 8.40 -5.78 8.53
CA LEU A 338 8.77 -7.19 8.49
C LEU A 338 9.28 -7.70 9.84
N GLN A 339 10.08 -6.91 10.56
CA GLN A 339 10.56 -7.27 11.89
C GLN A 339 9.45 -7.30 12.95
N PHE A 340 8.42 -6.47 12.79
CA PHE A 340 7.23 -6.52 13.62
C PHE A 340 6.42 -7.80 13.36
N LEU A 341 6.26 -8.22 12.11
CA LEU A 341 5.48 -9.40 11.74
C LEU A 341 6.20 -10.72 12.01
N HIS A 342 7.50 -10.79 11.70
CA HIS A 342 8.26 -12.04 11.68
C HIS A 342 9.33 -12.13 12.79
N GLY A 343 9.53 -11.06 13.56
CA GLY A 343 10.62 -10.93 14.53
C GLY A 343 11.89 -10.35 13.91
N GLN A 344 12.83 -9.96 14.76
CA GLN A 344 14.01 -9.17 14.38
C GLN A 344 14.87 -9.81 13.29
N VAL A 345 15.26 -11.07 13.47
CA VAL A 345 16.13 -11.80 12.53
C VAL A 345 15.35 -12.28 11.30
N PRO A 346 14.21 -13.00 11.43
CA PRO A 346 13.47 -13.45 10.25
C PRO A 346 12.94 -12.29 9.39
N GLY A 347 12.55 -11.18 10.02
CA GLY A 347 12.15 -9.96 9.30
C GLY A 347 13.29 -9.33 8.49
N ALA A 348 14.51 -9.34 9.02
CA ALA A 348 15.69 -8.85 8.29
C ALA A 348 16.07 -9.79 7.12
N VAL A 349 15.94 -11.10 7.29
CA VAL A 349 16.12 -12.08 6.20
C VAL A 349 15.10 -11.83 5.10
N ARG A 350 13.81 -11.68 5.46
CA ARG A 350 12.74 -11.39 4.50
C ARG A 350 12.96 -10.05 3.78
N PHE A 351 13.45 -9.03 4.47
CA PHE A 351 13.83 -7.76 3.87
C PHE A 351 14.89 -7.97 2.78
N ASN A 352 15.94 -8.74 3.07
CA ASN A 352 16.99 -9.03 2.11
C ASN A 352 16.47 -9.81 0.88
N GLU A 353 15.58 -10.80 1.06
CA GLU A 353 14.94 -11.51 -0.05
C GLU A 353 14.19 -10.55 -0.99
N ILE A 354 13.46 -9.58 -0.42
CA ILE A 354 12.74 -8.56 -1.17
C ILE A 354 13.70 -7.65 -1.95
N ILE A 355 14.80 -7.20 -1.33
CA ILE A 355 15.81 -6.38 -2.02
C ILE A 355 16.48 -7.16 -3.17
N GLN A 356 16.79 -8.44 -2.97
CA GLN A 356 17.32 -9.30 -4.03
C GLN A 356 16.32 -9.51 -5.17
N PHE A 357 15.03 -9.65 -4.85
CA PHE A 357 13.97 -9.69 -5.84
C PHE A 357 13.92 -8.41 -6.67
N ILE A 358 13.97 -7.22 -6.03
CA ILE A 358 14.01 -5.93 -6.74
C ILE A 358 15.21 -5.86 -7.69
N GLY A 359 16.40 -6.28 -7.24
CA GLY A 359 17.59 -6.35 -8.10
C GLY A 359 17.37 -7.24 -9.33
N THR A 360 16.81 -8.44 -9.12
CA THR A 360 16.46 -9.37 -10.20
C THR A 360 15.46 -8.76 -11.19
N MET A 361 14.51 -7.94 -10.70
CA MET A 361 13.53 -7.25 -11.55
C MET A 361 14.14 -6.16 -12.42
N PHE A 362 15.22 -5.49 -11.97
CA PHE A 362 15.97 -4.58 -12.83
C PHE A 362 16.67 -5.33 -13.97
N ASP A 363 17.31 -6.47 -13.68
CA ASP A 363 17.94 -7.30 -14.73
C ASP A 363 16.91 -7.82 -15.75
N ILE A 364 15.71 -8.19 -15.29
CA ILE A 364 14.59 -8.57 -16.16
C ILE A 364 14.09 -7.37 -16.96
N GLY A 365 13.97 -6.20 -16.33
CA GLY A 365 13.57 -4.95 -16.98
C GLY A 365 14.51 -4.56 -18.12
N ASP A 366 15.82 -4.72 -17.95
CA ASP A 366 16.80 -4.46 -19.00
C ASP A 366 16.66 -5.45 -20.17
N LYS A 367 16.43 -6.74 -19.88
CA LYS A 367 16.14 -7.75 -20.91
C LYS A 367 14.84 -7.44 -21.65
N LEU A 368 13.81 -6.99 -20.94
CA LEU A 368 12.53 -6.56 -21.52
C LEU A 368 12.73 -5.38 -22.46
N ARG A 369 13.50 -4.37 -22.03
CA ARG A 369 13.86 -3.21 -22.86
C ARG A 369 14.59 -3.61 -24.13
N MET A 370 15.60 -4.49 -24.01
CA MET A 370 16.34 -5.01 -25.17
C MET A 370 15.42 -5.79 -26.12
N TYR A 371 14.54 -6.62 -25.56
CA TYR A 371 13.56 -7.40 -26.32
C TYR A 371 12.63 -6.49 -27.13
N TYR A 372 12.07 -5.45 -26.52
CA TYR A 372 11.21 -4.52 -27.25
C TYR A 372 11.96 -3.63 -28.23
N LYS A 373 13.16 -3.17 -27.92
CA LYS A 373 14.01 -2.49 -28.90
C LYS A 373 14.26 -3.37 -30.14
N TYR A 374 14.51 -4.66 -29.94
CA TYR A 374 14.66 -5.62 -31.03
C TYR A 374 13.35 -5.78 -31.82
N ILE A 375 12.21 -5.96 -31.16
CA ILE A 375 10.90 -6.04 -31.83
C ILE A 375 10.64 -4.78 -32.65
N VAL A 376 10.82 -3.60 -32.07
CA VAL A 376 10.62 -2.31 -32.76
C VAL A 376 11.57 -2.17 -33.94
N ALA A 377 12.83 -2.60 -33.81
CA ALA A 377 13.79 -2.58 -34.91
C ALA A 377 13.40 -3.55 -36.04
N MET A 378 12.93 -4.75 -35.72
CA MET A 378 12.45 -5.73 -36.70
C MET A 378 11.15 -5.30 -37.35
N SER A 379 10.21 -4.78 -36.55
CA SER A 379 8.97 -4.23 -37.04
C SER A 379 9.22 -2.98 -37.87
N SER A 380 10.19 -2.11 -37.57
CA SER A 380 10.49 -0.93 -38.41
C SER A 380 10.97 -1.29 -39.83
N LYS A 381 11.54 -2.49 -40.01
CA LYS A 381 11.80 -3.06 -41.35
C LYS A 381 10.51 -3.51 -42.06
N GLN A 382 9.54 -4.07 -41.34
CA GLN A 382 8.20 -4.44 -41.87
C GLN A 382 7.19 -3.27 -41.96
N ILE A 383 7.32 -2.24 -41.11
CA ILE A 383 6.44 -1.07 -40.99
C ILE A 383 6.62 -0.14 -42.19
N LYS A 384 7.79 -0.16 -42.86
CA LYS A 384 7.95 0.49 -44.17
C LYS A 384 6.98 -0.06 -45.22
N GLU A 385 6.38 -1.24 -45.00
CA GLU A 385 5.38 -1.85 -45.89
C GLU A 385 3.93 -1.72 -45.37
N GLU A 386 3.68 -1.53 -44.06
CA GLU A 386 2.33 -1.57 -43.46
C GLU A 386 1.91 -0.39 -42.53
N GLY A 387 2.76 0.62 -42.28
CA GLY A 387 2.31 1.88 -41.63
C GLY A 387 1.91 1.83 -40.14
N LYS A 388 2.29 0.80 -39.36
CA LYS A 388 2.02 0.74 -37.90
C LYS A 388 3.01 1.61 -37.09
N ILE A 389 2.53 2.54 -36.27
CA ILE A 389 3.36 3.42 -35.43
C ILE A 389 3.42 2.86 -33.99
N VAL A 390 4.64 2.63 -33.48
CA VAL A 390 4.86 2.30 -32.06
C VAL A 390 4.82 3.59 -31.24
N HIS A 391 4.02 3.64 -30.18
CA HIS A 391 3.82 4.85 -29.39
C HIS A 391 5.14 5.36 -28.75
N PRO A 392 5.44 6.68 -28.76
CA PRO A 392 6.65 7.24 -28.14
C PRO A 392 6.83 6.90 -26.66
N LEU A 393 5.72 6.79 -25.92
CA LEU A 393 5.72 6.34 -24.52
C LEU A 393 6.34 4.94 -24.39
N ILE A 394 5.99 3.98 -25.25
CA ILE A 394 6.58 2.64 -25.22
C ILE A 394 8.10 2.78 -25.44
N CYS A 395 8.54 3.50 -26.47
CA CYS A 395 9.97 3.65 -26.75
C CYS A 395 10.77 4.36 -25.64
N LYS A 396 10.12 5.20 -24.83
CA LYS A 396 10.77 5.92 -23.74
C LYS A 396 10.69 5.20 -22.40
N VAL A 397 9.60 4.48 -22.13
CA VAL A 397 9.31 3.85 -20.83
C VAL A 397 9.71 2.37 -20.85
N ILE A 398 9.55 1.69 -21.98
CA ILE A 398 9.91 0.28 -22.15
C ILE A 398 11.19 0.18 -22.98
#